data_AF-A0A3D5QD57-F1
#
_entry.id   AF-A0A3D5QD57-F1
#
_cell.length_a   1.000
_cell.length_b   1.000
_cell.length_c   1.000
_cell.angle_alpha   90.00
_cell.angle_beta   90.00
_cell.angle_gamma   90.00
#
_symmetry.space_group_name_H-M   'P 1'
#
loop_
_entity.id
_entity.type
_entity.pdbx_description
1 polymer ?
#
loop_
_entity_poly.entity_id
_entity_poly.type
_entity_poly.pdbx_seq_one_letter_code
_entity_poly.pdbx_strand_id
1 'polypeptide(L)' 'KARFIKSDCPDKLCIKYGWVNNCGEMAVCVPNKAAVQIKCEKEGNIDAISR' A
#
# COMPACT_ATOMS: atom_id res chain seq x y z
N LYS A 1 5.63 -6.48 -5.38
CA LYS A 1 4.32 -7.10 -5.09
C LYS A 1 4.18 -7.46 -3.62
N ALA A 2 3.00 -7.29 -3.03
CA ALA A 2 2.69 -7.65 -1.65
C ALA A 2 1.21 -8.06 -1.51
N ARG A 3 0.84 -8.80 -0.45
CA ARG A 3 -0.56 -9.15 -0.15
C ARG A 3 -0.75 -9.53 1.33
N PHE A 4 -1.98 -9.45 1.82
CA PHE A 4 -2.37 -10.03 3.10
C PHE A 4 -2.64 -11.53 2.93
N ILE A 5 -1.92 -12.38 3.68
CA ILE A 5 -2.09 -13.85 3.66
C ILE A 5 -3.12 -14.27 4.72
N LYS A 6 -3.14 -13.59 5.86
CA LYS A 6 -4.04 -13.85 7.00
C LYS A 6 -4.45 -12.53 7.63
N SER A 7 -5.69 -12.48 8.09
CA SER A 7 -6.25 -11.42 8.92
C SER A 7 -7.37 -12.04 9.74
N ASP A 8 -7.54 -11.60 10.98
CA ASP A 8 -8.62 -11.95 11.89
C ASP A 8 -9.85 -11.03 11.73
N CYS A 9 -9.77 -9.98 10.91
CA CYS A 9 -10.90 -9.07 10.67
C CYS A 9 -12.13 -9.78 10.07
N PRO A 10 -13.37 -9.36 10.38
CA PRO A 10 -14.58 -10.06 9.95
C PRO A 10 -14.75 -10.08 8.42
N ASP A 11 -14.46 -8.96 7.75
CA ASP A 11 -14.80 -8.79 6.33
C ASP A 11 -13.81 -9.49 5.38
N LYS A 12 -12.59 -9.75 5.87
CA LYS A 12 -11.45 -10.31 5.12
C LYS A 12 -11.15 -9.58 3.79
N LEU A 13 -11.61 -8.33 3.63
CA LEU A 13 -11.46 -7.56 2.39
C LEU A 13 -9.99 -7.37 1.99
N CYS A 14 -9.10 -7.13 2.96
CA CYS A 14 -7.66 -7.03 2.73
C CYS A 14 -7.05 -8.30 2.11
N ILE A 15 -7.57 -9.49 2.42
CA ILE A 15 -7.13 -10.76 1.82
C ILE A 15 -7.76 -10.92 0.43
N LYS A 16 -9.06 -10.64 0.31
CA LYS A 16 -9.81 -10.73 -0.96
C LYS A 16 -9.29 -9.77 -2.03
N TYR A 17 -8.72 -8.63 -1.62
CA TYR A 17 -8.06 -7.68 -2.52
C TYR A 17 -6.93 -8.34 -3.33
N GLY A 18 -6.23 -9.32 -2.73
CA GLY A 18 -5.21 -10.08 -3.41
C GLY A 18 -3.87 -9.36 -3.52
N TRP A 19 -3.22 -9.49 -4.67
CA TRP A 19 -1.86 -8.98 -4.89
C TRP A 19 -1.86 -7.50 -5.25
N VAL A 20 -1.16 -6.72 -4.43
CA VAL A 20 -0.81 -5.33 -4.70
C VAL A 20 0.50 -5.32 -5.50
N ASN A 21 0.46 -4.84 -6.75
CA ASN A 21 1.59 -4.96 -7.69
C ASN A 21 2.00 -3.63 -8.32
N ASN A 22 1.10 -2.67 -8.41
CA ASN A 22 1.28 -1.44 -9.16
C ASN A 22 1.70 -0.28 -8.26
N CYS A 23 2.40 0.68 -8.86
CA CYS A 23 2.78 1.95 -8.24
C CYS A 23 1.56 2.66 -7.63
N GLY A 24 1.61 3.03 -6.35
CA GLY A 24 0.53 3.72 -5.66
C GLY A 24 -0.64 2.83 -5.23
N GLU A 25 -0.67 1.57 -5.68
CA GLU A 25 -1.68 0.60 -5.27
C GLU A 25 -1.51 0.25 -3.78
N MET A 26 -2.64 0.04 -3.11
CA MET A 26 -2.69 -0.16 -1.66
C MET A 26 -3.80 -1.13 -1.25
N ALA A 27 -3.50 -1.99 -0.28
CA ALA A 27 -4.48 -2.80 0.45
C ALA A 27 -4.54 -2.35 1.91
N VAL A 28 -5.76 -2.17 2.44
CA VAL A 28 -6.00 -1.64 3.80
C VAL A 28 -6.90 -2.60 4.59
N CYS A 29 -6.54 -2.83 5.85
CA CYS A 29 -7.34 -3.51 6.85
C CYS A 29 -7.75 -2.50 7.94
N VAL A 30 -8.92 -1.89 7.78
CA VAL A 30 -9.42 -0.85 8.70
C VAL A 30 -9.54 -1.35 10.15
N PRO A 31 -10.15 -2.52 10.43
CA PRO A 31 -10.31 -2.99 11.82
C PRO A 31 -8.97 -3.18 12.55
N ASN A 32 -7.96 -3.66 11.82
CA ASN A 32 -6.63 -3.94 12.39
C ASN A 32 -5.66 -2.77 12.25
N LYS A 33 -6.09 -1.63 11.69
CA LYS A 33 -5.27 -0.44 11.45
C LYS A 33 -3.97 -0.74 10.70
N ALA A 34 -4.01 -1.67 9.76
CA ALA A 34 -2.87 -2.11 8.97
C ALA A 34 -3.06 -1.75 7.49
N ALA A 35 -2.00 -1.31 6.82
CA ALA A 35 -2.02 -0.99 5.40
C ALA A 35 -0.70 -1.40 4.74
N VAL A 36 -0.78 -1.81 3.48
CA VAL A 36 0.36 -2.09 2.61
C VAL A 36 0.19 -1.27 1.34
N GLN A 37 1.19 -0.46 1.01
CA GLN A 37 1.21 0.35 -0.21
C GLN A 37 2.51 0.12 -0.97
N ILE A 38 2.42 -0.03 -2.28
CA ILE A 38 3.59 -0.02 -3.16
C ILE A 38 3.97 1.44 -3.41
N LYS A 39 5.07 1.89 -2.82
CA LYS A 39 5.60 3.23 -3.08
C LYS A 39 6.14 3.31 -4.51
N CYS A 40 5.87 4.44 -5.13
CA CYS A 40 6.52 4.83 -6.36
C CYS A 40 7.92 5.33 -6.05
N GLU A 41 8.92 4.85 -6.78
CA GLU A 41 10.21 5.54 -6.81
C GLU A 41 9.97 6.93 -7.40
N LYS A 42 10.14 7.96 -6.57
CA LYS A 42 10.40 9.29 -7.12
C LYS A 42 11.86 9.26 -7.53
N GLU A 43 12.15 9.44 -8.81
CA GLU A 43 13.48 9.91 -9.22
C GLU A 43 13.73 11.22 -8.47
N GLY A 44 14.53 11.13 -7.42
CA GLY A 44 14.89 12.26 -6.59
C GLY A 44 15.93 13.09 -7.30
N ASN A 45 15.49 14.13 -7.99
CA ASN A 45 16.26 15.35 -8.23
C ASN A 45 15.27 16.51 -8.37
N ILE A 46 14.75 17.00 -7.24
CA ILE A 46 14.10 18.30 -7.17
C ILE A 46 14.86 19.13 -6.15
N ASP A 47 15.94 19.75 -6.61
CA ASP A 47 16.63 20.82 -5.90
C ASP A 47 16.05 22.15 -6.38
N ALA A 48 14.93 22.54 -5.77
CA ALA A 48 14.28 23.82 -6.06
C ALA A 48 14.83 24.86 -5.08
N ILE A 49 15.94 25.52 -5.46
CA ILE A 49 16.36 26.76 -4.83
C ILE A 49 15.45 27.87 -5.38
N SER A 50 14.53 28.36 -4.55
CA SER A 50 13.79 29.60 -4.82
C SER A 50 14.69 30.81 -4.54
N ARG A 51 14.72 31.76 -5.48
CA ARG A 51 15.48 33.01 -5.42
C ARG A 51 14.63 34.16 -4.89
#